data_AF-A0AAE0Z6V2-F1
#
_entry.id   AF-A0AAE0Z6V2-F1
#
_cell.length_a   1.000
_cell.length_b   1.000
_cell.length_c   1.000
_cell.angle_alpha   90.00
_cell.angle_beta   90.00
_cell.angle_gamma   90.00
#
_symmetry.space_group_name_H-M   'P 1'
#
loop_
_entity.id
_entity.type
_entity.pdbx_description
1 polymer ?
#
loop_
_entity_poly.entity_id
_entity_poly.type
_entity_poly.pdbx_seq_one_letter_code
_entity_poly.pdbx_strand_id
1 'polypeptide(L)'
;MDRVEWRHLKVIDRTGSLLQTVLSAVHALGIPPSWKRSKTNMIYKKGETNDPSNFRPISLLSTIYKLYSGILASRLTRIATSHGWLSAEQKGFLLGIRGIQEHTFLLQTAIDQANKNHLATWRVKKDLLRGIDDQARSLLRNIARVPAATSRALFHASRRVGGLTITPLLEDADIWTVARASQLLGSDDEVVSNTAWSQLRDIITSGMGHLLQPNDDIPVDAFLSGDENAGLYSFRHHSTRANLWTRARHAASRLHCKIDASSDIPSITVSSVPAKAVKSLRLVSRERWTANLLAAPVQGRVDKSSKDITHFMSARSSLSFNAWCH
;
A
#
# COMPACT_ATOMS: atom_id res chain seq x y z
N MET A 1 31.22 -6.63 23.43
CA MET A 1 32.65 -6.38 23.60
C MET A 1 32.95 -5.66 24.92
N ASP A 2 32.11 -4.73 25.36
CA ASP A 2 32.25 -4.01 26.64
C ASP A 2 31.01 -4.11 27.55
N ARG A 3 29.87 -4.61 27.02
CA ARG A 3 28.57 -4.72 27.73
C ARG A 3 28.05 -3.38 28.29
N VAL A 4 28.61 -2.27 27.81
CA VAL A 4 28.17 -0.92 28.18
C VAL A 4 26.93 -0.57 27.39
N GLU A 5 25.85 -0.24 28.09
CA GLU A 5 24.58 0.18 27.51
C GLU A 5 24.37 1.69 27.66
N TRP A 6 23.41 2.24 26.91
CA TRP A 6 23.02 3.66 27.00
C TRP A 6 22.66 4.10 28.42
N ARG A 7 22.02 3.22 29.19
CA ARG A 7 21.68 3.48 30.60
C ARG A 7 22.92 3.68 31.47
N HIS A 8 24.00 2.94 31.23
CA HIS A 8 25.23 3.09 31.99
C HIS A 8 25.87 4.45 31.70
N LEU A 9 25.90 4.88 30.44
CA LEU A 9 26.42 6.20 30.07
C LEU A 9 25.63 7.34 30.74
N LYS A 10 24.29 7.24 30.77
CA LYS A 10 23.44 8.24 31.43
C LYS A 10 23.63 8.29 32.96
N VAL A 11 23.96 7.17 33.58
CA VAL A 11 24.22 7.11 35.03
C VAL A 11 25.59 7.69 35.36
N ILE A 12 26.61 7.32 34.58
CA ILE A 12 28.00 7.74 34.78
C ILE A 12 28.19 9.24 34.50
N ASP A 13 27.51 9.77 33.48
CA ASP A 13 27.68 11.16 33.07
C ASP A 13 26.32 11.80 32.77
N ARG A 14 25.67 12.26 33.85
CA ARG A 14 24.37 12.95 33.75
C ARG A 14 24.48 14.32 33.11
N THR A 15 25.61 15.00 33.29
CA THR A 15 25.86 16.35 32.77
C THR A 15 26.37 16.33 31.33
N GLY A 16 26.93 15.20 30.87
CA GLY A 16 27.53 15.07 29.53
C GLY A 16 28.96 15.60 29.43
N SER A 17 29.53 16.09 30.54
CA SER A 17 30.85 16.74 30.56
C SER A 17 31.98 15.75 30.37
N LEU A 18 31.88 14.56 30.98
CA LEU A 18 32.87 13.50 30.81
C LEU A 18 32.89 12.98 29.36
N LEU A 19 31.71 12.69 28.82
CA LEU A 19 31.54 12.25 27.45
C LEU A 19 32.00 13.33 26.47
N GLN A 20 31.70 14.60 26.72
CA GLN A 20 32.21 15.69 25.90
C GLN A 20 33.74 15.70 25.85
N THR A 21 34.41 15.61 27.01
CA THR A 21 35.88 15.58 27.07
C THR A 21 36.46 14.39 26.31
N VAL A 22 35.91 13.19 26.53
CA VAL A 22 36.35 11.96 25.85
C VAL A 22 36.14 12.05 24.34
N LEU A 23 34.96 12.48 23.89
CA LEU A 23 34.65 12.57 22.46
C LEU A 23 35.46 13.67 21.77
N SER A 24 35.80 14.74 22.48
CA SER A 24 36.67 15.81 21.98
C SER A 24 38.11 15.33 21.81
N ALA A 25 38.64 14.60 22.80
CA ALA A 25 39.95 13.96 22.70
C ALA A 25 40.00 12.95 21.56
N VAL A 26 38.96 12.12 21.38
CA VAL A 26 38.86 11.17 20.26
C VAL A 26 38.81 11.89 18.90
N HIS A 27 38.16 13.04 18.83
CA HIS A 27 38.12 13.81 17.59
C HIS A 27 39.50 14.37 17.21
N ALA A 28 40.29 14.82 18.19
CA ALA A 28 41.62 15.37 17.97
C ALA A 28 42.70 14.29 17.76
N LEU A 29 42.66 13.22 18.56
CA LEU A 29 43.70 12.18 18.62
C LEU A 29 43.39 10.96 17.74
N GLY A 30 42.17 10.88 17.21
CA GLY A 30 41.71 9.78 16.38
C GLY A 30 40.93 8.69 17.14
N ILE A 31 40.21 7.88 16.36
CA ILE A 31 39.32 6.85 16.90
C ILE A 31 40.15 5.65 17.42
N PRO A 32 40.01 5.28 18.71
CA PRO A 32 40.71 4.13 19.27
C PRO A 32 40.44 2.83 18.49
N PRO A 33 41.45 1.98 18.26
CA PRO A 33 41.26 0.69 17.56
C PRO A 33 40.19 -0.20 18.20
N SER A 34 40.04 -0.12 19.53
CA SER A 34 39.03 -0.89 20.28
C SER A 34 37.59 -0.57 19.86
N TRP A 35 37.31 0.67 19.44
CA TRP A 35 35.98 1.11 19.00
C TRP A 35 35.64 0.64 17.58
N LYS A 36 36.66 0.35 16.78
CA LYS A 36 36.52 -0.16 15.41
C LYS A 36 36.17 -1.65 15.38
N ARG A 37 36.24 -2.34 16.53
CA ARG A 37 35.85 -3.75 16.65
C ARG A 37 34.34 -3.88 16.87
N SER A 38 33.72 -4.84 16.19
CA SER A 38 32.29 -5.13 16.31
C SER A 38 32.04 -6.60 16.62
N LYS A 39 30.92 -6.91 17.29
CA LYS A 39 30.44 -8.29 17.43
C LYS A 39 29.36 -8.52 16.39
N THR A 40 29.64 -9.33 15.38
CA THR A 40 28.65 -9.68 14.35
C THR A 40 27.82 -10.87 14.82
N ASN A 41 26.51 -10.66 14.90
CA ASN A 41 25.54 -11.72 15.15
C ASN A 41 24.77 -11.98 13.85
N MET A 42 24.59 -13.26 13.50
CA MET A 42 23.81 -13.67 12.34
C MET A 42 22.33 -13.73 12.74
N ILE A 43 21.47 -12.99 12.06
CA ILE A 43 20.02 -13.06 12.22
C ILE A 43 19.43 -13.78 11.02
N TYR A 44 18.77 -14.91 11.26
CA TYR A 44 18.17 -15.68 10.18
C TYR A 44 17.15 -14.85 9.38
N LYS A 45 17.23 -14.95 8.04
CA LYS A 45 16.45 -14.17 7.06
C LYS A 45 15.34 -15.01 6.41
N LYS A 46 15.68 -16.17 5.84
CA LYS A 46 14.79 -17.13 5.13
C LYS A 46 15.61 -18.28 4.54
N GLY A 47 15.03 -19.43 4.20
CA GLY A 47 15.69 -20.51 3.44
C GLY A 47 16.28 -21.62 4.32
N GLU A 48 17.25 -22.37 3.81
CA GLU A 48 17.92 -23.39 4.62
C GLU A 48 18.86 -22.74 5.64
N THR A 49 18.84 -23.24 6.88
CA THR A 49 19.69 -22.76 7.97
C THR A 49 21.17 -23.11 7.79
N ASN A 50 21.47 -24.01 6.87
CA ASN A 50 22.83 -24.44 6.56
C ASN A 50 23.54 -23.51 5.55
N ASP A 51 22.81 -22.62 4.89
CA ASP A 51 23.37 -21.63 3.97
C ASP A 51 23.56 -20.26 4.68
N PRO A 52 24.80 -19.75 4.82
CA PRO A 52 25.06 -18.43 5.41
C PRO A 52 24.40 -17.25 4.67
N SER A 53 24.08 -17.38 3.38
CA SER A 53 23.40 -16.33 2.58
C SER A 53 21.97 -16.04 3.06
N ASN A 54 21.40 -17.00 3.79
CA ASN A 54 20.09 -16.96 4.41
C ASN A 54 20.08 -16.26 5.76
N PHE A 55 21.19 -15.63 6.16
CA PHE A 55 21.28 -14.83 7.38
C PHE A 55 21.63 -13.37 7.04
N ARG A 56 21.19 -12.46 7.91
CA ARG A 56 21.57 -11.05 7.92
C ARG A 56 22.67 -10.88 8.98
N PRO A 57 23.92 -10.56 8.60
CA PRO A 57 24.93 -10.18 9.57
C PRO A 57 24.56 -8.82 10.17
N ILE A 58 24.41 -8.75 11.50
CA ILE A 58 24.24 -7.50 12.23
C ILE A 58 25.46 -7.29 13.12
N SER A 59 26.21 -6.24 12.81
CA SER A 59 27.39 -5.84 13.59
C SER A 59 27.00 -4.94 14.75
N LEU A 60 27.20 -5.43 15.97
CA LEU A 60 27.02 -4.68 17.19
C LEU A 60 28.30 -3.92 17.52
N LEU A 61 28.23 -2.59 17.36
CA LEU A 61 29.28 -1.65 17.71
C LEU A 61 29.21 -1.24 19.19
N SER A 62 30.32 -0.77 19.74
CA SER A 62 30.36 -0.23 21.10
C SER A 62 29.41 0.96 21.25
N THR A 63 28.84 1.13 22.43
CA THR A 63 27.82 2.17 22.67
C THR A 63 28.40 3.57 22.55
N ILE A 64 29.63 3.78 23.01
CA ILE A 64 30.32 5.07 22.88
C ILE A 64 30.63 5.38 21.41
N TYR A 65 30.99 4.38 20.61
CA TYR A 65 31.23 4.59 19.18
C TYR A 65 29.95 4.93 18.41
N LYS A 66 28.81 4.29 18.74
CA LYS A 66 27.49 4.65 18.19
C LYS A 66 27.08 6.08 18.55
N LEU A 67 27.40 6.53 19.77
CA LEU A 67 27.17 7.92 20.18
C LEU A 67 27.99 8.89 19.34
N TYR A 68 29.30 8.66 19.26
CA TYR A 68 30.22 9.51 18.51
C TYR A 68 29.84 9.60 17.03
N SER A 69 29.65 8.45 16.37
CA SER A 69 29.24 8.40 14.97
C SER A 69 27.86 9.02 14.73
N GLY A 70 26.91 8.88 15.66
CA GLY A 70 25.62 9.55 15.60
C GLY A 70 25.72 11.07 15.66
N ILE A 71 26.60 11.62 16.51
CA ILE A 71 26.85 13.06 16.59
C ILE A 71 27.48 13.58 15.29
N LEU A 72 28.49 12.87 14.77
CA LEU A 72 29.11 13.21 13.49
C LEU A 72 28.10 13.16 12.34
N ALA A 73 27.32 12.09 12.24
CA ALA A 73 26.28 11.95 11.22
C ALA A 73 25.26 13.08 11.30
N SER A 74 24.80 13.45 12.50
CA SER A 74 23.89 14.58 12.69
C SER A 74 24.48 15.90 12.20
N ARG A 75 25.75 16.18 12.54
CA ARG A 75 26.45 17.40 12.08
C ARG A 75 26.64 17.42 10.57
N LEU A 76 27.08 16.31 9.98
CA LEU A 76 27.29 16.19 8.53
C LEU A 76 25.98 16.31 7.76
N THR A 77 24.93 15.65 8.22
CA THR A 77 23.60 15.76 7.62
C THR A 77 23.11 17.21 7.65
N ARG A 78 23.30 17.93 8.77
CA ARG A 78 22.93 19.35 8.85
C ARG A 78 23.68 20.22 7.81
N ILE A 79 24.99 20.00 7.65
CA ILE A 79 25.79 20.72 6.65
C ILE A 79 25.35 20.36 5.23
N ALA A 80 25.16 19.07 4.94
CA ALA A 80 24.73 18.59 3.63
C ALA A 80 23.36 19.13 3.24
N THR A 81 22.43 19.21 4.20
CA THR A 81 21.11 19.83 3.97
C THR A 81 21.23 21.34 3.76
N SER A 82 22.02 22.06 4.57
CA SER A 82 22.13 23.53 4.45
C SER A 82 22.82 23.99 3.17
N HIS A 83 23.73 23.18 2.62
CA HIS A 83 24.44 23.47 1.38
C HIS A 83 23.78 22.83 0.14
N GLY A 84 22.64 22.16 0.29
CA GLY A 84 21.92 21.54 -0.82
C GLY A 84 22.65 20.34 -1.47
N TRP A 85 23.50 19.64 -0.74
CA TRP A 85 24.25 18.48 -1.25
C TRP A 85 23.38 17.22 -1.42
N LEU A 86 22.22 17.19 -0.78
CA LEU A 86 21.29 16.08 -0.83
C LEU A 86 20.29 16.30 -1.97
N SER A 87 20.04 15.27 -2.78
CA SER A 87 19.00 15.35 -3.82
C SER A 87 17.60 15.45 -3.18
N ALA A 88 16.66 16.04 -3.91
CA ALA A 88 15.28 16.20 -3.44
C ALA A 88 14.55 14.86 -3.18
N GLU A 89 15.03 13.79 -3.82
CA GLU A 89 14.51 12.44 -3.70
C GLU A 89 15.06 11.69 -2.48
N GLN A 90 16.19 12.15 -1.92
CA GLN A 90 16.79 11.54 -0.73
C GLN A 90 15.97 11.92 0.50
N LYS A 91 15.09 11.02 0.91
CA LYS A 91 14.22 11.20 2.09
C LYS A 91 14.45 10.15 3.20
N GLY A 92 15.35 9.20 2.96
CA GLY A 92 15.70 8.16 3.92
C GLY A 92 16.71 8.67 4.97
N PHE A 93 16.50 8.31 6.23
CA PHE A 93 17.41 8.62 7.35
C PHE A 93 17.65 10.11 7.61
N LEU A 94 16.80 10.99 7.08
CA LEU A 94 16.81 12.42 7.37
C LEU A 94 15.88 12.75 8.54
N LEU A 95 16.35 13.63 9.43
CA LEU A 95 15.60 14.03 10.60
C LEU A 95 14.34 14.82 10.19
N GLY A 96 13.19 14.45 10.76
CA GLY A 96 11.92 15.16 10.53
C GLY A 96 11.23 14.84 9.20
N ILE A 97 11.84 14.08 8.29
CA ILE A 97 11.28 13.74 6.98
C ILE A 97 10.65 12.34 7.04
N ARG A 98 9.39 12.24 6.60
CA ARG A 98 8.65 10.97 6.56
C ARG A 98 8.78 10.33 5.18
N GLY A 99 10.02 10.01 4.79
CA GLY A 99 10.38 9.72 3.40
C GLY A 99 9.57 8.61 2.73
N ILE A 100 9.32 7.49 3.41
CA ILE A 100 8.49 6.40 2.86
C ILE A 100 7.06 6.88 2.59
N GLN A 101 6.49 7.69 3.49
CA GLN A 101 5.12 8.17 3.40
C GLN A 101 4.97 9.17 2.26
N GLU A 102 5.89 10.11 2.14
CA GLU A 102 5.90 11.10 1.07
C GLU A 102 6.07 10.44 -0.31
N HIS A 103 7.02 9.51 -0.44
CA HIS A 103 7.23 8.79 -1.71
C HIS A 103 6.02 7.94 -2.10
N THR A 104 5.40 7.28 -1.12
CA THR A 104 4.16 6.53 -1.36
C THR A 104 3.01 7.44 -1.79
N PHE A 105 2.87 8.60 -1.15
CA PHE A 105 1.84 9.58 -1.48
C PHE A 105 2.04 10.22 -2.86
N LEU A 106 3.28 10.60 -3.20
CA LEU A 106 3.63 11.13 -4.52
C LEU A 106 3.34 10.11 -5.61
N LEU A 107 3.73 8.85 -5.41
CA LEU A 107 3.43 7.76 -6.34
C LEU A 107 1.91 7.63 -6.55
N GLN A 108 1.13 7.58 -5.47
CA GLN A 108 -0.33 7.49 -5.58
C GLN A 108 -0.94 8.72 -6.27
N THR A 109 -0.40 9.91 -6.04
CA THR A 109 -0.88 11.15 -6.66
C THR A 109 -0.59 11.17 -8.16
N ALA A 110 0.60 10.73 -8.58
CA ALA A 110 0.94 10.61 -10.00
C ALA A 110 0.04 9.60 -10.72
N ILE A 111 -0.25 8.47 -10.07
CA ILE A 111 -1.21 7.47 -10.53
C ILE A 111 -2.61 8.08 -10.68
N ASP A 112 -3.08 8.80 -9.66
CA ASP A 112 -4.41 9.42 -9.67
C ASP A 112 -4.53 10.46 -10.78
N GLN A 113 -3.48 11.24 -11.05
CA GLN A 113 -3.46 12.23 -12.12
C GLN A 113 -3.44 11.58 -13.51
N ALA A 114 -2.64 10.52 -13.69
CA ALA A 114 -2.62 9.75 -14.93
C ALA A 114 -4.00 9.13 -15.20
N ASN A 115 -4.61 8.51 -14.18
CA ASN A 115 -5.95 7.94 -14.29
C ASN A 115 -6.98 9.02 -14.63
N LYS A 116 -6.98 10.19 -13.97
CA LYS A 116 -7.86 11.31 -14.33
C LYS A 116 -7.72 11.77 -15.78
N ASN A 117 -6.50 11.86 -16.30
CA ASN A 117 -6.25 12.33 -17.67
C ASN A 117 -6.58 11.27 -18.73
N HIS A 118 -6.38 9.97 -18.44
CA HIS A 118 -6.75 8.86 -19.34
C HIS A 118 -8.25 8.55 -19.35
N LEU A 119 -9.04 9.10 -18.40
CA LEU A 119 -10.51 9.04 -18.43
C LEU A 119 -11.12 9.78 -19.64
N ALA A 120 -10.39 10.70 -20.28
CA ALA A 120 -10.84 11.34 -21.52
C ALA A 120 -10.73 10.42 -22.76
N THR A 121 -9.96 9.31 -22.70
CA THR A 121 -9.60 8.49 -23.88
C THR A 121 -9.84 6.98 -23.75
N TRP A 122 -10.27 6.48 -22.58
CA TRP A 122 -10.83 5.12 -22.33
C TRP A 122 -10.08 3.90 -22.92
N ARG A 123 -8.78 4.01 -23.17
CA ARG A 123 -7.93 2.95 -23.77
C ARG A 123 -6.72 2.60 -22.91
N VAL A 124 -6.95 2.21 -21.66
CA VAL A 124 -5.85 1.70 -20.82
C VAL A 124 -5.68 0.20 -21.05
N LYS A 125 -4.53 -0.21 -21.60
CA LYS A 125 -4.19 -1.63 -21.78
C LYS A 125 -3.92 -2.26 -20.41
N LYS A 126 -4.72 -3.24 -20.01
CA LYS A 126 -4.61 -3.91 -18.69
C LYS A 126 -3.24 -4.55 -18.47
N ASP A 127 -2.61 -5.07 -19.52
CA ASP A 127 -1.25 -5.65 -19.42
C ASP A 127 -0.19 -4.60 -19.11
N LEU A 128 -0.35 -3.37 -19.62
CA LEU A 128 0.55 -2.27 -19.28
C LEU A 128 0.43 -1.90 -17.79
N LEU A 129 -0.81 -1.78 -17.27
CA LEU A 129 -1.03 -1.52 -15.85
C LEU A 129 -0.44 -2.62 -14.96
N ARG A 130 -0.59 -3.89 -15.38
CA ARG A 130 0.01 -5.02 -14.69
C ARG A 130 1.53 -4.92 -14.66
N GLY A 131 2.16 -4.58 -15.78
CA GLY A 131 3.60 -4.36 -15.85
C GLY A 131 4.07 -3.24 -14.93
N ILE A 132 3.34 -2.13 -14.86
CA ILE A 132 3.64 -1.02 -13.96
C ILE A 132 3.45 -1.43 -12.49
N ASP A 133 2.36 -2.13 -12.15
CA ASP A 133 2.13 -2.67 -10.80
C ASP A 133 3.27 -3.60 -10.37
N ASP A 134 3.76 -4.45 -11.26
CA ASP A 134 4.86 -5.37 -11.00
C ASP A 134 6.17 -4.63 -10.72
N GLN A 135 6.49 -3.60 -11.53
CA GLN A 135 7.66 -2.75 -11.33
C GLN A 135 7.56 -1.93 -10.04
N ALA A 136 6.40 -1.29 -9.81
CA ALA A 136 6.14 -0.50 -8.60
C ALA A 136 6.31 -1.37 -7.34
N ARG A 137 5.74 -2.59 -7.31
CA ARG A 137 5.93 -3.53 -6.19
C ARG A 137 7.40 -3.93 -6.00
N SER A 138 8.16 -4.10 -7.08
CA SER A 138 9.61 -4.40 -7.00
C SER A 138 10.37 -3.25 -6.34
N LEU A 139 10.11 -2.01 -6.76
CA LEU A 139 10.72 -0.81 -6.17
C LEU A 139 10.32 -0.63 -4.71
N LEU A 140 9.02 -0.75 -4.39
CA LEU A 140 8.50 -0.63 -3.03
C LEU A 140 9.09 -1.68 -2.10
N ARG A 141 9.32 -2.90 -2.61
CA ARG A 141 9.98 -3.97 -1.87
C ARG A 141 11.41 -3.60 -1.50
N ASN A 142 12.15 -3.01 -2.43
CA ASN A 142 13.51 -2.52 -2.20
C ASN A 142 13.53 -1.36 -1.19
N ILE A 143 12.62 -0.39 -1.34
CA ILE A 143 12.48 0.77 -0.45
C ILE A 143 12.12 0.31 0.97
N ALA A 144 11.16 -0.60 1.11
CA ALA A 144 10.73 -1.14 2.41
C ALA A 144 11.69 -2.20 2.99
N ARG A 145 12.72 -2.61 2.23
CA ARG A 145 13.70 -3.65 2.60
C ARG A 145 13.07 -5.01 3.00
N VAL A 146 11.92 -5.35 2.43
CA VAL A 146 11.18 -6.59 2.74
C VAL A 146 11.60 -7.76 1.83
N PRO A 147 11.53 -9.03 2.28
CA PRO A 147 11.94 -10.19 1.48
C PRO A 147 11.15 -10.36 0.17
N ALA A 148 11.71 -11.05 -0.81
CA ALA A 148 11.01 -11.39 -2.07
C ALA A 148 9.72 -12.21 -1.86
N ALA A 149 9.69 -13.03 -0.81
CA ALA A 149 8.54 -13.86 -0.41
C ALA A 149 7.48 -13.08 0.39
N THR A 150 7.59 -11.75 0.47
CA THR A 150 6.58 -10.91 1.14
C THR A 150 5.26 -10.99 0.39
N SER A 151 4.18 -11.24 1.14
CA SER A 151 2.82 -11.24 0.62
C SER A 151 2.52 -9.93 -0.11
N ARG A 152 1.86 -10.04 -1.26
CA ARG A 152 1.38 -8.88 -2.02
C ARG A 152 0.45 -8.00 -1.17
N ALA A 153 -0.27 -8.61 -0.21
CA ALA A 153 -1.18 -7.91 0.66
C ALA A 153 -0.50 -6.82 1.51
N LEU A 154 0.80 -6.96 1.83
CA LEU A 154 1.54 -5.92 2.57
C LEU A 154 1.53 -4.58 1.84
N PHE A 155 1.67 -4.57 0.51
CA PHE A 155 1.75 -3.34 -0.27
C PHE A 155 0.41 -2.60 -0.33
N HIS A 156 -0.69 -3.35 -0.25
CA HIS A 156 -2.04 -2.83 -0.50
C HIS A 156 -2.88 -2.64 0.77
N ALA A 157 -2.54 -3.35 1.84
CA ALA A 157 -3.24 -3.26 3.12
C ALA A 157 -3.10 -1.89 3.79
N SER A 158 -3.99 -1.65 4.76
CA SER A 158 -3.99 -0.43 5.57
C SER A 158 -2.70 -0.25 6.36
N ARG A 159 -2.21 1.00 6.40
CA ARG A 159 -1.10 1.41 7.28
C ARG A 159 -1.33 1.06 8.75
N ARG A 160 -2.60 0.98 9.19
CA ARG A 160 -2.97 0.60 10.57
C ARG A 160 -2.51 -0.81 10.96
N VAL A 161 -2.29 -1.69 9.98
CA VAL A 161 -1.85 -3.07 10.22
C VAL A 161 -0.43 -3.33 9.70
N GLY A 162 0.33 -2.27 9.40
CA GLY A 162 1.69 -2.37 8.84
C GLY A 162 1.77 -2.41 7.31
N GLY A 163 0.65 -2.21 6.59
CA GLY A 163 0.64 -2.15 5.13
C GLY A 163 1.04 -0.79 4.54
N LEU A 164 1.24 -0.71 3.22
CA LEU A 164 1.64 0.54 2.54
C LEU A 164 0.49 1.35 1.95
N THR A 165 -0.72 0.77 1.88
CA THR A 165 -1.95 1.46 1.43
C THR A 165 -1.88 1.95 -0.02
N ILE A 166 -1.19 1.22 -0.89
CA ILE A 166 -1.10 1.52 -2.31
C ILE A 166 -2.19 0.72 -3.02
N THR A 167 -3.07 1.37 -3.78
CA THR A 167 -4.08 0.64 -4.55
C THR A 167 -3.41 0.02 -5.78
N PRO A 168 -3.60 -1.28 -6.08
CA PRO A 168 -3.14 -1.85 -7.35
C PRO A 168 -3.74 -1.07 -8.52
N LEU A 169 -2.95 -0.71 -9.52
CA LEU A 169 -3.40 0.04 -10.69
C LEU A 169 -4.51 -0.66 -11.44
N LEU A 170 -4.41 -1.99 -11.56
CA LEU A 170 -5.45 -2.77 -12.22
C LEU A 170 -6.79 -2.70 -11.49
N GLU A 171 -6.76 -2.79 -10.15
CA GLU A 171 -7.96 -2.61 -9.32
C GLU A 171 -8.45 -1.17 -9.38
N ASP A 172 -7.55 -0.18 -9.37
CA ASP A 172 -7.92 1.23 -9.44
C ASP A 172 -8.62 1.57 -10.76
N ALA A 173 -8.16 1.01 -11.87
CA ALA A 173 -8.83 1.14 -13.16
C ALA A 173 -10.25 0.56 -13.15
N ASP A 174 -10.45 -0.59 -12.49
CA ASP A 174 -11.78 -1.18 -12.29
C ASP A 174 -12.64 -0.31 -11.36
N ILE A 175 -12.07 0.27 -10.30
CA ILE A 175 -12.75 1.19 -9.37
C ILE A 175 -13.26 2.41 -10.12
N TRP A 176 -12.41 3.02 -10.96
CA TRP A 176 -12.79 4.16 -11.79
C TRP A 176 -13.86 3.80 -12.83
N THR A 177 -13.81 2.58 -13.38
CA THR A 177 -14.83 2.09 -14.31
C THR A 177 -16.21 2.04 -13.64
N VAL A 178 -16.28 1.47 -12.43
CA VAL A 178 -17.53 1.38 -11.66
C VAL A 178 -18.00 2.75 -11.20
N ALA A 179 -17.11 3.58 -10.66
CA ALA A 179 -17.44 4.92 -10.21
C ALA A 179 -17.99 5.81 -11.34
N ARG A 180 -17.46 5.67 -12.56
CA ARG A 180 -17.96 6.41 -13.73
C ARG A 180 -19.33 5.93 -14.18
N ALA A 181 -19.57 4.62 -14.19
CA ALA A 181 -20.90 4.08 -14.51
C ALA A 181 -21.95 4.62 -13.51
N SER A 182 -21.66 4.59 -12.22
CA SER A 182 -22.51 5.18 -11.18
C SER A 182 -22.72 6.68 -11.35
N GLN A 183 -21.68 7.43 -11.72
CA GLN A 183 -21.78 8.87 -11.99
C GLN A 183 -22.74 9.17 -13.15
N LEU A 184 -22.70 8.39 -14.24
CA LEU A 184 -23.57 8.64 -15.39
C LEU A 184 -25.04 8.35 -15.06
N LEU A 185 -25.31 7.32 -14.25
CA LEU A 185 -26.67 6.97 -13.81
C LEU A 185 -27.24 7.97 -12.79
N GLY A 186 -26.38 8.54 -11.94
CA GLY A 186 -26.73 9.54 -10.92
C GLY A 186 -26.31 10.96 -11.31
N SER A 187 -26.26 11.28 -12.60
CA SER A 187 -25.89 12.60 -13.11
C SER A 187 -26.99 13.62 -12.83
N ASP A 188 -26.64 14.82 -12.36
CA ASP A 188 -27.58 15.93 -12.17
C ASP A 188 -28.17 16.42 -13.51
N ASP A 189 -27.46 16.18 -14.62
CA ASP A 189 -27.95 16.44 -15.98
C ASP A 189 -28.92 15.33 -16.40
N GLU A 190 -30.19 15.71 -16.57
CA GLU A 190 -31.31 14.83 -16.92
C GLU A 190 -31.11 14.14 -18.28
N VAL A 191 -30.54 14.83 -19.27
CA VAL A 191 -30.30 14.26 -20.61
C VAL A 191 -29.23 13.17 -20.52
N VAL A 192 -28.15 13.44 -19.77
CA VAL A 192 -27.07 12.47 -19.56
C VAL A 192 -27.58 11.25 -18.78
N SER A 193 -28.32 11.48 -17.70
CA SER A 193 -28.89 10.41 -16.88
C SER A 193 -29.87 9.54 -17.69
N ASN A 194 -30.82 10.15 -18.38
CA ASN A 194 -31.81 9.43 -19.19
C ASN A 194 -31.15 8.63 -20.34
N THR A 195 -30.14 9.22 -21.00
CA THR A 195 -29.38 8.53 -22.04
C THR A 195 -28.60 7.34 -21.48
N ALA A 196 -27.98 7.50 -20.31
CA ALA A 196 -27.24 6.44 -19.64
C ALA A 196 -28.15 5.26 -19.25
N TRP A 197 -29.30 5.57 -18.63
CA TRP A 197 -30.32 4.58 -18.27
C TRP A 197 -30.90 3.87 -19.49
N SER A 198 -31.18 4.60 -20.57
CA SER A 198 -31.68 4.04 -21.83
C SER A 198 -30.67 3.06 -22.44
N GLN A 199 -29.40 3.48 -22.58
CA GLN A 199 -28.34 2.61 -23.11
C GLN A 199 -28.14 1.35 -22.28
N LEU A 200 -28.20 1.47 -20.94
CA LEU A 200 -28.04 0.33 -20.04
C LEU A 200 -29.19 -0.67 -20.20
N ARG A 201 -30.44 -0.19 -20.22
CA ARG A 201 -31.62 -1.04 -20.43
C ARG A 201 -31.58 -1.71 -21.79
N ASP A 202 -31.26 -0.98 -22.85
CA ASP A 202 -31.14 -1.51 -24.23
C ASP A 202 -30.12 -2.65 -24.32
N ILE A 203 -29.00 -2.57 -23.60
CA ILE A 203 -27.98 -3.63 -23.59
C ILE A 203 -28.51 -4.88 -22.89
N ILE A 204 -29.20 -4.70 -21.77
CA ILE A 204 -29.74 -5.84 -20.99
C ILE A 204 -30.87 -6.50 -21.78
N THR A 205 -31.80 -5.72 -22.34
CA THR A 205 -32.91 -6.25 -23.15
C THR A 205 -32.42 -6.88 -24.44
N SER A 206 -31.42 -6.29 -25.12
CA SER A 206 -30.84 -6.89 -26.33
C SER A 206 -30.13 -8.22 -26.03
N GLY A 207 -29.48 -8.35 -24.87
CA GLY A 207 -28.78 -9.57 -24.48
C GLY A 207 -29.67 -10.65 -23.86
N MET A 208 -30.72 -10.26 -23.12
CA MET A 208 -31.65 -11.15 -22.43
C MET A 208 -33.01 -11.26 -23.10
N GLY A 209 -33.21 -10.69 -24.29
CA GLY A 209 -34.54 -10.59 -24.91
C GLY A 209 -35.22 -11.94 -25.20
N HIS A 210 -34.46 -13.04 -25.23
CA HIS A 210 -34.98 -14.40 -25.35
C HIS A 210 -35.39 -15.04 -23.99
N LEU A 211 -35.02 -14.41 -22.88
CA LEU A 211 -35.27 -14.86 -21.50
C LEU A 211 -36.25 -13.97 -20.73
N LEU A 212 -36.46 -12.73 -21.19
CA LEU A 212 -37.37 -11.76 -20.56
C LEU A 212 -38.76 -11.85 -21.17
N GLN A 213 -39.79 -11.99 -20.33
CA GLN A 213 -41.19 -11.83 -20.72
C GLN A 213 -41.59 -10.34 -20.76
N PRO A 214 -42.69 -9.96 -21.44
CA PRO A 214 -43.08 -8.55 -21.63
C PRO A 214 -43.31 -7.74 -20.36
N ASN A 215 -43.51 -8.38 -19.20
CA ASN A 215 -43.75 -7.76 -17.90
C ASN A 215 -42.64 -8.03 -16.87
N ASP A 216 -41.53 -8.65 -17.27
CA ASP A 216 -40.44 -8.92 -16.34
C ASP A 216 -39.65 -7.64 -16.04
N ASP A 217 -39.34 -7.42 -14.76
CA ASP A 217 -38.45 -6.33 -14.34
C ASP A 217 -37.04 -6.56 -14.91
N ILE A 218 -36.49 -5.51 -15.52
CA ILE A 218 -35.11 -5.56 -16.05
C ILE A 218 -34.14 -5.62 -14.87
N PRO A 219 -33.31 -6.67 -14.74
CA PRO A 219 -32.46 -6.87 -13.57
C PRO A 219 -31.18 -6.02 -13.63
N VAL A 220 -31.34 -4.69 -13.59
CA VAL A 220 -30.24 -3.72 -13.74
C VAL A 220 -29.18 -3.89 -12.64
N ASP A 221 -29.61 -4.04 -11.39
CA ASP A 221 -28.72 -4.13 -10.24
C ASP A 221 -27.89 -5.42 -10.27
N ALA A 222 -28.54 -6.53 -10.61
CA ALA A 222 -27.87 -7.82 -10.78
C ALA A 222 -26.90 -7.79 -11.98
N PHE A 223 -27.28 -7.11 -13.07
CA PHE A 223 -26.40 -6.92 -14.22
C PHE A 223 -25.14 -6.13 -13.83
N LEU A 224 -25.30 -4.95 -13.22
CA LEU A 224 -24.19 -4.06 -12.85
C LEU A 224 -23.30 -4.66 -11.75
N SER A 225 -23.88 -5.43 -10.83
CA SER A 225 -23.14 -6.15 -9.79
C SER A 225 -22.30 -7.32 -10.32
N GLY A 226 -22.46 -7.69 -11.59
CA GLY A 226 -21.76 -8.85 -12.16
C GLY A 226 -22.31 -10.19 -11.69
N ASP A 227 -23.58 -10.24 -11.29
CA ASP A 227 -24.25 -11.49 -10.95
C ASP A 227 -24.43 -12.36 -12.21
N GLU A 228 -24.21 -13.67 -12.08
CA GLU A 228 -24.37 -14.67 -13.15
C GLU A 228 -25.72 -15.40 -13.07
N ASN A 229 -26.50 -15.16 -12.01
CA ASN A 229 -27.81 -15.76 -11.80
C ASN A 229 -28.89 -15.19 -12.75
N ALA A 230 -30.08 -15.79 -12.77
CA ALA A 230 -31.25 -15.32 -13.51
C ALA A 230 -30.99 -15.04 -15.03
N GLY A 231 -30.22 -15.91 -15.69
CA GLY A 231 -29.96 -15.76 -17.14
C GLY A 231 -28.82 -14.83 -17.51
N LEU A 232 -28.23 -14.11 -16.55
CA LEU A 232 -27.12 -13.17 -16.76
C LEU A 232 -25.78 -13.86 -17.11
N TYR A 233 -25.69 -15.18 -16.94
CA TYR A 233 -24.58 -16.01 -17.44
C TYR A 233 -24.49 -16.02 -18.98
N SER A 234 -25.57 -15.68 -19.70
CA SER A 234 -25.62 -15.66 -21.17
C SER A 234 -24.71 -14.61 -21.80
N PHE A 235 -24.34 -13.56 -21.06
CA PHE A 235 -23.40 -12.50 -21.48
C PHE A 235 -21.92 -12.95 -21.50
N ARG A 236 -21.62 -14.25 -21.66
CA ARG A 236 -20.26 -14.82 -21.58
C ARG A 236 -19.33 -14.33 -22.69
N HIS A 237 -18.25 -13.66 -22.27
CA HIS A 237 -16.94 -13.43 -22.92
C HIS A 237 -16.82 -12.97 -24.39
N HIS A 238 -17.90 -12.94 -25.17
CA HIS A 238 -17.88 -12.47 -26.54
C HIS A 238 -19.25 -11.91 -26.90
N SER A 239 -19.25 -10.96 -27.84
CA SER A 239 -20.43 -10.34 -28.46
C SER A 239 -21.36 -9.50 -27.58
N THR A 240 -20.90 -8.31 -27.19
CA THR A 240 -21.60 -7.06 -27.58
C THR A 240 -20.59 -5.92 -27.42
N ARG A 241 -20.41 -5.09 -28.46
CA ARG A 241 -19.46 -3.94 -28.56
C ARG A 241 -18.99 -3.45 -27.18
N ALA A 242 -17.69 -3.55 -26.89
CA ALA A 242 -17.08 -3.26 -25.58
C ALA A 242 -17.42 -1.87 -25.02
N ASN A 243 -18.63 -1.74 -24.46
CA ASN A 243 -19.24 -0.52 -23.97
C ASN A 243 -18.95 -0.35 -22.47
N LEU A 244 -19.25 0.82 -21.93
CA LEU A 244 -18.98 1.13 -20.53
C LEU A 244 -19.67 0.14 -19.58
N TRP A 245 -20.91 -0.22 -19.85
CA TRP A 245 -21.77 -1.01 -18.96
C TRP A 245 -21.31 -2.46 -18.82
N THR A 246 -20.94 -3.12 -19.92
CA THR A 246 -20.33 -4.46 -19.88
C THR A 246 -18.98 -4.45 -19.16
N ARG A 247 -18.17 -3.39 -19.35
CA ARG A 247 -16.91 -3.23 -18.61
C ARG A 247 -17.13 -2.98 -17.13
N ALA A 248 -18.13 -2.17 -16.77
CA ALA A 248 -18.52 -1.88 -15.39
C ALA A 248 -19.02 -3.14 -14.68
N ARG A 249 -19.87 -3.94 -15.33
CA ARG A 249 -20.28 -5.28 -14.87
C ARG A 249 -19.07 -6.16 -14.54
N HIS A 250 -18.12 -6.28 -15.48
CA HIS A 250 -16.92 -7.08 -15.25
C HIS A 250 -15.99 -6.50 -14.17
N ALA A 251 -15.90 -5.17 -14.06
CA ALA A 251 -15.13 -4.49 -13.02
C ALA A 251 -15.75 -4.71 -11.64
N ALA A 252 -17.07 -4.59 -11.52
CA ALA A 252 -17.82 -4.83 -10.30
C ALA A 252 -17.67 -6.27 -9.82
N SER A 253 -17.77 -7.24 -10.75
CA SER A 253 -17.52 -8.67 -10.48
C SER A 253 -16.11 -8.90 -9.90
N ARG A 254 -15.05 -8.31 -10.48
CA ARG A 254 -13.67 -8.42 -9.95
C ARG A 254 -13.45 -7.70 -8.61
N LEU A 255 -14.16 -6.60 -8.39
CA LEU A 255 -14.12 -5.87 -7.12
C LEU A 255 -14.98 -6.53 -6.05
N HIS A 256 -15.83 -7.49 -6.41
CA HIS A 256 -16.87 -8.08 -5.56
C HIS A 256 -17.79 -7.01 -4.95
N CYS A 257 -18.15 -5.98 -5.74
CA CYS A 257 -19.06 -4.93 -5.30
C CYS A 257 -20.45 -5.12 -5.93
N LYS A 258 -21.48 -4.99 -5.10
CA LYS A 258 -22.87 -4.87 -5.53
C LYS A 258 -23.19 -3.41 -5.83
N ILE A 259 -23.84 -3.17 -6.96
CA ILE A 259 -24.31 -1.86 -7.39
C ILE A 259 -25.82 -1.90 -7.36
N ASP A 260 -26.39 -1.09 -6.47
CA ASP A 260 -27.83 -0.90 -6.30
C ASP A 260 -28.18 0.39 -7.04
N ALA A 261 -28.84 0.26 -8.18
CA ALA A 261 -29.22 1.36 -9.05
C ALA A 261 -30.73 1.64 -9.02
N SER A 262 -31.55 0.71 -8.50
CA SER A 262 -33.01 0.81 -8.42
C SER A 262 -33.53 1.61 -7.22
N SER A 263 -32.72 1.79 -6.18
CA SER A 263 -33.05 2.60 -5.02
C SER A 263 -32.56 4.05 -5.21
N ASP A 264 -33.40 5.05 -4.91
CA ASP A 264 -33.01 6.48 -4.79
C ASP A 264 -31.88 6.72 -3.74
N ILE A 265 -31.46 5.65 -3.05
CA ILE A 265 -30.32 5.63 -2.13
C ILE A 265 -29.59 4.28 -2.30
N PRO A 266 -28.36 4.25 -2.84
CA PRO A 266 -27.69 3.00 -3.23
C PRO A 266 -26.93 2.31 -2.09
N SER A 267 -27.16 1.00 -1.92
CA SER A 267 -26.38 0.09 -1.06
C SER A 267 -25.53 -0.87 -1.93
N ILE A 268 -24.32 -0.56 -2.37
CA ILE A 268 -23.13 -0.07 -1.67
C ILE A 268 -22.91 1.39 -2.08
N THR A 269 -22.78 2.30 -1.12
CA THR A 269 -22.79 3.76 -1.35
C THR A 269 -21.57 4.24 -2.17
N VAL A 270 -21.56 3.94 -3.46
CA VAL A 270 -20.81 4.63 -4.50
C VAL A 270 -21.60 5.90 -4.71
N SER A 271 -21.28 6.92 -3.93
CA SER A 271 -21.91 8.24 -4.05
C SER A 271 -21.92 8.69 -5.51
N SER A 272 -23.00 9.34 -5.95
CA SER A 272 -23.07 10.01 -7.26
C SER A 272 -21.88 10.96 -7.51
N VAL A 273 -21.23 11.43 -6.44
CA VAL A 273 -19.98 12.18 -6.49
C VAL A 273 -18.79 11.23 -6.75
N PRO A 274 -18.09 11.35 -7.90
CA PRO A 274 -17.03 10.42 -8.31
C PRO A 274 -15.89 10.28 -7.29
N ALA A 275 -15.52 11.39 -6.64
CA ALA A 275 -14.47 11.39 -5.63
C ALA A 275 -14.86 10.59 -4.38
N LYS A 276 -16.14 10.62 -4.00
CA LYS A 276 -16.66 9.86 -2.85
C LYS A 276 -16.81 8.37 -3.23
N ALA A 277 -17.33 8.09 -4.42
CA ALA A 277 -17.38 6.75 -5.02
C ALA A 277 -16.02 6.05 -5.04
N VAL A 278 -15.01 6.68 -5.65
CA VAL A 278 -13.64 6.14 -5.74
C VAL A 278 -13.04 5.95 -4.35
N LYS A 279 -13.24 6.91 -3.43
CA LYS A 279 -12.73 6.81 -2.06
C LYS A 279 -13.36 5.63 -1.30
N SER A 280 -14.67 5.41 -1.43
CA SER A 280 -15.38 4.29 -0.82
C SER A 280 -14.90 2.95 -1.40
N LEU A 281 -14.81 2.83 -2.72
CA LEU A 281 -14.36 1.59 -3.37
C LEU A 281 -12.88 1.26 -3.08
N ARG A 282 -12.00 2.28 -3.02
CA ARG A 282 -10.61 2.10 -2.56
C ARG A 282 -10.54 1.66 -1.10
N LEU A 283 -11.46 2.11 -0.25
CA LEU A 283 -11.54 1.66 1.14
C LEU A 283 -11.93 0.18 1.22
N VAL A 284 -12.95 -0.24 0.47
CA VAL A 284 -13.38 -1.65 0.41
C VAL A 284 -12.26 -2.55 -0.12
N SER A 285 -11.60 -2.17 -1.23
CA SER A 285 -10.44 -2.90 -1.75
C SER A 285 -9.33 -3.01 -0.68
N ARG A 286 -9.03 -1.92 0.01
CA ARG A 286 -8.02 -1.90 1.08
C ARG A 286 -8.40 -2.79 2.26
N GLU A 287 -9.66 -2.82 2.66
CA GLU A 287 -10.14 -3.69 3.74
C GLU A 287 -10.01 -5.16 3.35
N ARG A 288 -10.32 -5.51 2.10
CA ARG A 288 -10.06 -6.85 1.54
C ARG A 288 -8.58 -7.22 1.60
N TRP A 289 -7.69 -6.33 1.15
CA TRP A 289 -6.24 -6.53 1.25
C TRP A 289 -5.75 -6.61 2.70
N THR A 290 -6.37 -5.85 3.59
CA THR A 290 -6.07 -5.87 5.04
C THR A 290 -6.48 -7.20 5.65
N ALA A 291 -7.66 -7.72 5.32
CA ALA A 291 -8.11 -9.05 5.75
C ALA A 291 -7.16 -10.13 5.22
N ASN A 292 -6.76 -10.07 3.95
CA ASN A 292 -5.79 -10.99 3.35
C ASN A 292 -4.43 -10.95 4.05
N LEU A 293 -3.95 -9.75 4.43
CA LEU A 293 -2.70 -9.61 5.17
C LEU A 293 -2.81 -10.20 6.59
N LEU A 294 -3.94 -9.97 7.27
CA LEU A 294 -4.18 -10.49 8.61
C LEU A 294 -4.37 -12.01 8.62
N ALA A 295 -4.99 -12.57 7.58
CA ALA A 295 -5.17 -14.01 7.40
C ALA A 295 -3.87 -14.73 7.02
N ALA A 296 -2.89 -14.02 6.43
CA ALA A 296 -1.62 -14.63 6.02
C ALA A 296 -0.84 -15.18 7.24
N PRO A 297 -0.24 -16.38 7.13
CA PRO A 297 0.60 -16.95 8.18
C PRO A 297 1.88 -16.11 8.34
N VAL A 298 1.98 -15.43 9.49
CA VAL A 298 3.18 -14.80 10.08
C VAL A 298 4.01 -13.91 9.12
N GLN A 299 3.42 -12.81 8.65
CA GLN A 299 4.21 -11.69 8.13
C GLN A 299 3.72 -10.35 8.70
N GLY A 300 4.56 -9.70 9.51
CA GLY A 300 4.53 -8.25 9.75
C GLY A 300 3.28 -7.66 10.42
N ARG A 301 2.55 -8.42 11.25
CA ARG A 301 1.35 -7.94 11.94
C ARG A 301 1.69 -6.85 12.96
N VAL A 302 1.02 -5.71 12.89
CA VAL A 302 1.00 -4.69 13.95
C VAL A 302 -0.27 -4.90 14.79
N ASP A 303 -0.13 -4.87 16.12
CA ASP A 303 -1.25 -5.00 17.05
C ASP A 303 -2.22 -3.80 16.93
N LYS A 304 -3.54 -4.06 17.01
CA LYS A 304 -4.61 -3.08 16.68
C LYS A 304 -4.67 -1.88 17.64
N SER A 305 -3.91 -1.89 18.73
CA SER A 305 -3.94 -0.92 19.82
C SER A 305 -3.09 0.34 19.60
N SER A 306 -2.19 0.38 18.60
CA SER A 306 -1.24 1.49 18.44
C SER A 306 -1.49 2.34 17.19
N LYS A 307 -1.64 3.66 17.38
CA LYS A 307 -1.78 4.65 16.29
C LYS A 307 -0.43 5.01 15.63
N ASP A 308 0.68 4.55 16.21
CA ASP A 308 2.03 4.88 15.77
C ASP A 308 2.68 3.69 15.09
N ILE A 309 3.13 3.90 13.83
CA ILE A 309 3.99 2.98 13.08
C ILE A 309 5.30 2.67 13.86
N THR A 310 5.57 3.41 14.93
CA THR A 310 6.75 3.32 15.79
C THR A 310 6.73 2.21 16.84
N HIS A 311 5.66 1.41 16.97
CA HIS A 311 5.66 0.26 17.91
C HIS A 311 6.53 -0.94 17.45
N PHE A 312 7.17 -0.86 16.27
CA PHE A 312 8.23 -1.82 15.91
C PHE A 312 9.44 -1.78 16.86
N MET A 313 9.56 -0.76 17.73
CA MET A 313 10.75 -0.54 18.56
C MET A 313 10.51 -0.40 20.08
N SER A 314 9.27 -0.25 20.57
CA SER A 314 9.04 0.18 21.96
C SER A 314 8.56 -0.90 22.94
N ALA A 315 7.95 -1.99 22.49
CA ALA A 315 7.64 -3.08 23.40
C ALA A 315 8.76 -4.11 23.39
N ARG A 316 9.42 -4.26 24.54
CA ARG A 316 10.23 -5.43 24.87
C ARG A 316 9.38 -6.70 25.07
N SER A 317 8.26 -6.84 24.35
CA SER A 317 7.49 -8.07 24.26
C SER A 317 7.94 -8.83 23.01
N SER A 318 8.27 -10.10 23.21
CA SER A 318 8.69 -11.02 22.17
C SER A 318 7.60 -11.16 21.11
N LEU A 319 7.94 -10.85 19.86
CA LEU A 319 7.29 -11.45 18.69
C LEU A 319 7.36 -12.98 18.85
N SER A 320 6.30 -13.64 19.32
CA SER A 320 6.27 -15.10 19.34
C SER A 320 5.86 -15.62 17.95
N PHE A 321 6.84 -16.21 17.27
CA PHE A 321 6.68 -17.01 16.06
C PHE A 321 6.20 -18.43 16.43
N ASN A 322 5.08 -18.56 17.15
CA ASN A 322 4.66 -19.84 17.78
C ASN A 322 3.93 -20.83 16.83
N ALA A 323 4.29 -20.90 15.55
CA ALA A 323 3.72 -21.91 14.65
C ALA A 323 4.78 -22.56 13.73
N TRP A 324 5.99 -22.79 14.24
CA TRP A 324 6.96 -23.73 13.66
C TRP A 324 7.18 -24.86 14.67
N CYS A 325 6.22 -25.78 14.72
CA CYS A 325 6.43 -27.12 15.24
C CYS A 325 6.19 -28.10 14.09
N HIS A 326 7.21 -28.93 13.88
CA HIS A 326 7.42 -29.96 12.86
C HIS A 326 8.10 -29.49 11.58
#